data_AF-A0A8G2FY24-F1
#
_entry.id   AF-A0A8G2FY24-F1
#
_cell.length_a   1.000
_cell.length_b   1.000
_cell.length_c   1.000
_cell.angle_alpha   90.00
_cell.angle_beta   90.00
_cell.angle_gamma   90.00
#
_symmetry.space_group_name_H-M   'P 1'
#
loop_
_entity.id
_entity.type
_entity.pdbx_description
1 polymer ?
#
loop_
_entity_poly.entity_id
_entity_poly.type
_entity_poly.pdbx_seq_one_letter_code
_entity_poly.pdbx_strand_id
1 'polypeptide(L)'
;MVSAKLSSLNATISKVSGNVMYINTSLGMVSAKITAITTSVNDISANTSKLLGANVSIQTTLGTISGKITSVSGNTATIKTDLGNLTTSVNSIKSSASKISTVSSALSTTEIFEIVILVLVIITLALVAVVIGRTRKQ
;
A
#
# COMPACT_ATOMS: atom_id res chain seq x y z
N MET A 1 -65.81 -29.31 -12.72
CA MET A 1 -65.13 -30.44 -12.01
C MET A 1 -63.97 -30.89 -12.87
N VAL A 2 -62.74 -30.87 -12.37
CA VAL A 2 -61.59 -31.42 -13.08
C VAL A 2 -61.58 -32.93 -12.86
N SER A 3 -61.70 -33.73 -13.93
CA SER A 3 -61.64 -35.20 -13.87
C SER A 3 -60.29 -35.66 -14.41
N ALA A 4 -59.34 -35.93 -13.51
CA ALA A 4 -58.03 -36.47 -13.85
C ALA A 4 -57.97 -37.96 -13.46
N LYS A 5 -57.46 -38.82 -14.36
CA LYS A 5 -57.26 -40.25 -14.06
C LYS A 5 -56.05 -40.41 -13.14
N LEU A 6 -56.13 -41.26 -12.10
CA LEU A 6 -55.00 -41.51 -11.20
C LEU A 6 -53.74 -41.99 -11.94
N SER A 7 -53.91 -42.75 -13.03
CA SER A 7 -52.82 -43.18 -13.90
C SER A 7 -52.10 -42.01 -14.58
N SER A 8 -52.82 -40.95 -14.97
CA SER A 8 -52.23 -39.73 -15.54
C SER A 8 -51.48 -38.87 -14.52
N LEU A 9 -51.73 -39.07 -13.22
CA LEU A 9 -51.06 -38.34 -12.13
C LEU A 9 -49.90 -39.12 -11.50
N ASN A 10 -49.59 -40.31 -12.05
CA ASN A 10 -48.63 -41.26 -11.50
C ASN A 10 -48.86 -41.47 -9.99
N ALA A 11 -50.14 -41.70 -9.64
CA ALA A 11 -50.60 -41.74 -8.27
C ALA A 11 -50.30 -43.09 -7.59
N THR A 12 -49.77 -43.06 -6.37
CA THR A 12 -49.57 -44.25 -5.53
C THR A 12 -50.32 -44.10 -4.20
N ILE A 13 -50.81 -45.22 -3.67
CA ILE A 13 -51.49 -45.24 -2.37
C ILE A 13 -50.43 -45.24 -1.28
N SER A 14 -50.40 -44.19 -0.47
CA SER A 14 -49.41 -44.04 0.61
C SER A 14 -49.88 -44.63 1.94
N LYS A 15 -51.19 -44.62 2.20
CA LYS A 15 -51.79 -45.14 3.44
C LYS A 15 -53.30 -45.35 3.26
N VAL A 16 -53.85 -46.36 3.93
CA VAL A 16 -55.30 -46.56 4.09
C VAL A 16 -55.62 -46.60 5.59
N SER A 17 -56.67 -45.90 6.01
CA SER A 17 -57.12 -45.85 7.41
C SER A 17 -58.66 -45.88 7.44
N GLY A 18 -59.23 -47.03 7.82
CA GLY A 18 -60.67 -47.26 7.73
C GLY A 18 -61.16 -47.11 6.29
N ASN A 19 -62.10 -46.19 6.06
CA ASN A 19 -62.65 -45.89 4.74
C ASN A 19 -61.95 -44.73 4.01
N VAL A 20 -60.79 -44.24 4.50
CA VAL A 20 -60.04 -43.11 3.90
C VAL A 20 -58.72 -43.60 3.30
N MET A 21 -58.42 -43.15 2.07
CA MET A 21 -57.20 -43.46 1.32
C MET A 21 -56.37 -42.20 1.07
N TYR A 22 -55.08 -42.25 1.42
CA TYR A 22 -54.11 -41.20 1.15
C TYR A 22 -53.32 -41.54 -0.11
N ILE A 23 -53.32 -40.61 -1.07
CA ILE A 23 -52.72 -40.79 -2.40
C ILE A 23 -51.58 -39.79 -2.57
N ASN A 24 -50.39 -40.28 -2.89
CA ASN A 24 -49.27 -39.45 -3.34
C ASN A 24 -49.29 -39.37 -4.86
N THR A 25 -49.23 -38.17 -5.40
CA THR A 25 -49.05 -37.94 -6.84
C THR A 25 -47.69 -37.30 -7.10
N SER A 26 -47.15 -37.43 -8.30
CA SER A 26 -45.90 -36.73 -8.67
C SER A 26 -46.03 -35.22 -8.45
N LEU A 27 -47.21 -34.64 -8.71
CA LEU A 27 -47.50 -33.22 -8.46
C LEU A 27 -47.46 -32.87 -6.98
N GLY A 28 -47.99 -33.73 -6.09
CA GLY A 28 -47.91 -33.54 -4.64
C GLY A 28 -46.48 -33.53 -4.12
N MET A 29 -45.63 -34.44 -4.64
CA MET A 29 -44.20 -34.46 -4.29
C MET A 29 -43.43 -33.25 -4.82
N VAL A 30 -43.72 -32.81 -6.05
CA VAL A 30 -43.14 -31.59 -6.62
C VAL A 30 -43.55 -30.35 -5.81
N SER A 31 -44.82 -30.24 -5.43
CA SER A 31 -45.33 -29.17 -4.58
C SER A 31 -44.62 -29.14 -3.21
N ALA A 32 -44.41 -30.29 -2.59
CA ALA A 32 -43.67 -30.39 -1.33
C ALA A 32 -42.19 -29.97 -1.49
N LYS A 33 -41.52 -30.40 -2.57
CA LYS A 33 -40.13 -30.00 -2.87
C LYS A 33 -40.00 -28.50 -3.15
N ILE A 34 -40.93 -27.91 -3.91
CA ILE A 34 -40.97 -26.46 -4.18
C ILE A 34 -41.15 -25.68 -2.87
N THR A 35 -42.01 -26.16 -1.97
CA THR A 35 -42.23 -25.53 -0.66
C THR A 35 -40.95 -25.58 0.19
N ALA A 36 -40.25 -26.71 0.21
CA ALA A 36 -38.97 -26.85 0.91
C ALA A 36 -37.90 -25.91 0.33
N ILE A 37 -37.76 -25.84 -1.00
CA ILE A 37 -36.83 -24.93 -1.68
C ILE A 37 -37.15 -23.47 -1.35
N THR A 38 -38.43 -23.09 -1.38
CA THR A 38 -38.86 -21.73 -1.06
C THR A 38 -38.47 -21.35 0.36
N THR A 39 -38.61 -22.27 1.31
CA THR A 39 -38.20 -22.06 2.70
C THR A 39 -36.69 -21.86 2.81
N SER A 40 -35.88 -22.74 2.21
CA SER A 40 -34.42 -22.60 2.22
C SER A 40 -33.94 -21.30 1.57
N VAL A 41 -34.58 -20.87 0.47
CA VAL A 41 -34.26 -19.60 -0.20
C VAL A 41 -34.57 -18.41 0.70
N ASN A 42 -35.71 -18.44 1.40
CA ASN A 42 -36.07 -17.39 2.36
C ASN A 42 -35.07 -17.32 3.52
N ASP A 43 -34.63 -18.47 4.04
CA ASP A 43 -33.62 -18.53 5.11
C ASP A 43 -32.26 -17.99 4.66
N ILE A 44 -31.81 -18.35 3.45
CA ILE A 44 -30.59 -17.82 2.85
C ILE A 44 -30.70 -16.30 2.64
N SER A 45 -31.83 -15.84 2.12
CA SER A 45 -32.10 -14.42 1.91
C SER A 45 -32.06 -13.65 3.23
N ALA A 46 -32.68 -14.19 4.29
CA ALA A 46 -32.66 -13.59 5.62
C ALA A 46 -31.24 -13.54 6.22
N ASN A 47 -30.45 -14.62 6.08
CA ASN A 47 -29.07 -14.65 6.57
C ASN A 47 -28.15 -13.72 5.78
N THR A 48 -28.33 -13.64 4.46
CA THR A 48 -27.59 -12.70 3.60
C THR A 48 -27.95 -11.25 3.94
N SER A 49 -29.23 -10.97 4.19
CA SER A 49 -29.68 -9.65 4.64
C SER A 49 -29.06 -9.27 5.99
N LYS A 50 -28.96 -10.22 6.94
CA LYS A 50 -28.25 -10.01 8.21
C LYS A 50 -26.76 -9.72 8.01
N LEU A 51 -26.10 -10.37 7.06
CA LEU A 51 -24.68 -10.13 6.76
C LEU A 51 -24.47 -8.79 6.05
N LEU A 52 -25.32 -8.44 5.08
CA LEU A 52 -25.27 -7.16 4.36
C LEU A 52 -25.57 -5.97 5.29
N GLY A 53 -26.37 -6.17 6.33
CA GLY A 53 -26.63 -5.20 7.38
C GLY A 53 -25.68 -5.26 8.57
N ALA A 54 -24.71 -6.19 8.59
CA ALA A 54 -23.77 -6.32 9.70
C ALA A 54 -22.56 -5.40 9.51
N ASN A 55 -22.35 -4.49 10.46
CA ASN A 55 -21.11 -3.74 10.57
C ASN A 55 -19.99 -4.67 11.08
N VAL A 56 -19.04 -5.00 10.22
CA VAL A 56 -17.82 -5.74 10.62
C VAL A 56 -16.80 -4.73 11.14
N SER A 57 -16.64 -4.67 12.45
CA SER A 57 -15.57 -3.88 13.09
C SER A 57 -14.27 -4.69 13.05
N ILE A 58 -13.28 -4.16 12.31
CA ILE A 58 -11.90 -4.65 12.36
C ILE A 58 -11.13 -3.67 13.23
N GLN A 59 -11.02 -3.95 14.53
CA GLN A 59 -10.21 -3.10 15.40
C GLN A 59 -8.73 -3.29 15.11
N THR A 60 -8.09 -2.21 14.69
CA THR A 60 -6.64 -2.09 14.56
C THR A 60 -6.17 -0.92 15.43
N THR A 61 -5.14 -1.15 16.23
CA THR A 61 -4.59 -0.15 17.15
C THR A 61 -3.28 0.37 16.58
N LEU A 62 -3.30 0.96 15.40
CA LEU A 62 -2.06 1.42 14.78
C LEU A 62 -1.71 2.81 15.34
N GLY A 63 -1.01 2.81 16.47
CA GLY A 63 -0.36 3.99 17.04
C GLY A 63 0.81 4.46 16.16
N THR A 64 1.90 4.93 16.78
CA THR A 64 3.11 5.28 16.02
C THR A 64 3.73 4.03 15.39
N ILE A 65 3.74 3.98 14.05
CA ILE A 65 4.41 2.92 13.31
C ILE A 65 5.91 3.25 13.28
N SER A 66 6.67 2.55 14.12
CA SER A 66 8.12 2.62 14.11
C SER A 66 8.67 1.69 13.02
N GLY A 67 9.70 2.14 12.32
CA GLY A 67 10.35 1.34 11.29
C GLY A 67 11.78 1.77 11.08
N LYS A 68 12.61 0.85 10.56
CA LYS A 68 14.02 1.11 10.26
C LYS A 68 14.17 1.32 8.76
N ILE A 69 14.89 2.38 8.38
CA ILE A 69 15.30 2.55 6.98
C ILE A 69 16.30 1.42 6.65
N THR A 70 15.95 0.58 5.68
CA THR A 70 16.77 -0.56 5.25
C THR A 70 17.51 -0.30 3.95
N SER A 71 16.98 0.58 3.11
CA SER A 71 17.63 0.99 1.87
C SER A 71 17.20 2.38 1.47
N VAL A 72 18.10 3.09 0.79
CA VAL A 72 17.81 4.34 0.10
C VAL A 72 18.33 4.18 -1.31
N SER A 73 17.44 4.32 -2.29
CA SER A 73 17.79 4.26 -3.72
C SER A 73 17.19 5.47 -4.42
N GLY A 74 18.05 6.26 -5.06
CA GLY A 74 17.67 7.54 -5.64
C GLY A 74 17.02 8.46 -4.61
N ASN A 75 15.76 8.81 -4.84
CA ASN A 75 14.97 9.70 -3.98
C ASN A 75 13.96 8.95 -3.09
N THR A 76 14.08 7.63 -2.97
CA THR A 76 13.17 6.77 -2.19
C THR A 76 13.91 6.03 -1.09
N ALA A 77 13.40 6.10 0.13
CA ALA A 77 13.80 5.28 1.26
C ALA A 77 12.78 4.16 1.49
N THR A 78 13.27 2.94 1.70
CA THR A 78 12.47 1.81 2.17
C THR A 78 12.59 1.71 3.68
N ILE A 79 11.48 1.78 4.37
CA ILE A 79 11.31 1.67 5.82
C ILE A 79 10.66 0.32 6.09
N LYS A 80 11.39 -0.58 6.72
CA LYS A 80 10.82 -1.84 7.19
C LYS A 80 10.13 -1.60 8.53
N THR A 81 8.85 -1.92 8.60
CA THR A 81 8.01 -1.90 9.80
C THR A 81 7.54 -3.33 10.08
N ASP A 82 6.95 -3.57 11.24
CA ASP A 82 6.37 -4.88 11.57
C ASP A 82 5.12 -5.20 10.73
N LEU A 83 4.54 -4.19 10.08
CA LEU A 83 3.41 -4.33 9.15
C LEU A 83 3.85 -4.55 7.69
N GLY A 84 5.16 -4.48 7.42
CA GLY A 84 5.73 -4.59 6.08
C GLY A 84 6.61 -3.42 5.68
N ASN A 85 6.93 -3.34 4.40
CA ASN A 85 7.79 -2.30 3.85
C ASN A 85 6.97 -1.07 3.44
N LEU A 86 7.34 0.08 3.97
CA LEU A 86 6.86 1.39 3.56
C LEU A 86 7.93 2.07 2.72
N THR A 87 7.57 2.61 1.56
CA THR A 87 8.49 3.45 0.78
C THR A 87 8.10 4.92 0.94
N THR A 88 9.08 5.79 1.14
CA THR A 88 8.87 7.24 1.26
C THR A 88 9.95 8.04 0.56
N SER A 89 9.66 9.31 0.27
CA SER A 89 10.56 10.21 -0.44
C SER A 89 11.50 10.96 0.51
N VAL A 90 12.77 11.11 0.12
CA VAL A 90 13.82 11.81 0.92
C VAL A 90 14.26 13.15 0.32
N ASN A 91 13.39 13.81 -0.45
CA ASN A 91 13.72 14.99 -1.25
C ASN A 91 14.39 16.14 -0.47
N SER A 92 14.05 16.36 0.79
CA SER A 92 14.61 17.44 1.63
C SER A 92 16.10 17.26 1.97
N ILE A 93 16.55 16.01 2.09
CA ILE A 93 17.96 15.69 2.40
C ILE A 93 18.84 16.01 1.19
N LYS A 94 18.35 15.72 -0.03
CA LYS A 94 19.06 16.02 -1.28
C LYS A 94 19.36 17.51 -1.43
N SER A 95 18.39 18.37 -1.12
CA SER A 95 18.57 19.83 -1.16
C SER A 95 19.67 20.32 -0.21
N SER A 96 19.78 19.71 0.97
CA SER A 96 20.82 20.05 1.96
C SER A 96 22.19 19.55 1.51
N ALA A 97 22.27 18.33 0.97
CA ALA A 97 23.51 17.77 0.41
C ALA A 97 24.03 18.60 -0.77
N SER A 98 23.15 19.11 -1.64
CA SER A 98 23.54 19.99 -2.74
C SER A 98 24.14 21.32 -2.24
N LYS A 99 23.60 21.91 -1.17
CA LYS A 99 24.15 23.13 -0.57
C LYS A 99 25.55 22.90 0.00
N ILE A 100 25.79 21.77 0.66
CA ILE A 100 27.10 21.41 1.20
C ILE A 100 28.13 21.25 0.07
N SER A 101 27.75 20.59 -1.03
CA SER A 101 28.61 20.47 -2.22
C SER A 101 29.00 21.82 -2.78
N THR A 102 28.06 22.78 -2.89
CA THR A 102 28.38 24.13 -3.37
C THR A 102 29.33 24.89 -2.43
N VAL A 103 29.21 24.71 -1.12
CA VAL A 103 30.10 25.36 -0.14
C VAL A 103 31.51 24.76 -0.21
N SER A 104 31.64 23.44 -0.35
CA SER A 104 32.94 22.77 -0.51
C SER A 104 33.69 23.30 -1.74
N SER A 105 33.00 23.44 -2.87
CA SER A 105 33.60 23.95 -4.11
C SER A 105 34.10 25.38 -3.97
N ALA A 106 33.41 26.21 -3.17
CA ALA A 106 33.80 27.60 -2.92
C ALA A 106 35.04 27.72 -2.03
N LEU A 107 35.24 26.82 -1.06
CA LEU A 107 36.43 26.82 -0.20
C LEU A 107 37.70 26.36 -0.93
N SER A 108 37.56 25.41 -1.88
CA SER A 108 38.72 24.91 -2.64
C SER A 108 39.36 25.99 -3.54
N THR A 109 38.61 26.99 -3.98
CA THR A 109 39.14 28.06 -4.83
C THR A 109 39.74 29.22 -4.02
N THR A 110 39.34 29.40 -2.76
CA THR A 110 39.85 30.50 -1.92
C THR A 110 41.24 30.21 -1.36
N GLU A 111 41.54 28.97 -0.95
CA GLU A 111 42.86 28.64 -0.37
C GLU A 111 44.00 28.75 -1.41
N ILE A 112 43.75 28.31 -2.65
CA ILE A 112 44.71 28.46 -3.74
C ILE A 112 44.92 29.93 -4.11
N PHE A 113 43.88 30.76 -4.03
CA PHE A 113 43.96 32.17 -4.38
C PHE A 113 44.82 32.96 -3.38
N GLU A 114 44.64 32.73 -2.08
CA GLU A 114 45.45 33.33 -1.01
C GLU A 114 46.94 32.98 -1.14
N ILE A 115 47.27 31.69 -1.37
CA ILE A 115 48.66 31.24 -1.52
C ILE A 115 49.29 31.85 -2.79
N VAL A 116 48.57 31.87 -3.90
CA VAL A 116 49.06 32.46 -5.16
C VAL A 116 49.34 33.95 -4.99
N ILE A 117 48.45 34.71 -4.34
CA ILE A 117 48.67 36.13 -4.06
C ILE A 117 49.90 36.33 -3.18
N LEU A 118 50.05 35.55 -2.10
CA LEU A 118 51.17 35.70 -1.18
C LEU A 118 52.52 35.43 -1.86
N VAL A 119 52.60 34.41 -2.72
CA VAL A 119 53.80 34.11 -3.52
C VAL A 119 54.13 35.26 -4.47
N LEU A 120 53.13 35.82 -5.16
CA LEU A 120 53.33 36.96 -6.06
C LEU A 120 53.87 38.18 -5.32
N VAL A 121 53.34 38.48 -4.12
CA VAL A 121 53.82 39.59 -3.28
C VAL A 121 55.31 39.39 -2.93
N ILE A 122 55.72 38.20 -2.47
CA ILE A 122 57.12 37.93 -2.12
C ILE A 122 58.06 38.14 -3.31
N ILE A 123 57.68 37.63 -4.49
CA ILE A 123 58.48 37.79 -5.73
C ILE A 123 58.66 39.27 -6.06
N THR A 124 57.61 40.08 -5.97
CA THR A 124 57.70 41.52 -6.26
C THR A 124 58.60 42.26 -5.27
N LEU A 125 58.55 41.95 -3.97
CA LEU A 125 59.44 42.56 -2.97
C LEU A 125 60.91 42.19 -3.23
N ALA A 126 61.20 40.94 -3.57
CA ALA A 126 62.56 40.50 -3.87
C ALA A 126 63.14 41.24 -5.08
N LEU A 127 62.35 41.40 -6.15
CA LEU A 127 62.76 42.17 -7.33
C LEU A 127 63.06 43.63 -6.98
N VAL A 128 62.20 44.28 -6.19
CA VAL A 128 62.43 45.66 -5.73
C VAL A 128 63.72 45.77 -4.93
N ALA A 129 63.96 44.85 -3.99
CA ALA A 129 65.20 44.83 -3.20
C ALA A 129 66.45 44.67 -4.08
N VAL A 130 66.40 43.80 -5.10
CA VAL A 130 67.51 43.63 -6.07
C VAL A 130 67.76 44.92 -6.85
N VAL A 131 66.71 45.59 -7.33
CA VAL A 131 66.84 46.86 -8.05
C VAL A 131 67.43 47.95 -7.16
N ILE A 132 66.99 48.04 -5.91
CA ILE A 132 67.55 49.00 -4.92
C ILE A 132 69.01 48.66 -4.61
N GLY A 133 69.36 47.38 -4.47
CA GLY A 133 70.73 46.95 -4.25
C GLY A 133 71.68 47.24 -5.41
N ARG A 134 71.18 47.16 -6.66
CA ARG A 134 71.94 47.51 -7.87
C ARG A 134 72.12 49.03 -8.02
N THR A 135 71.13 49.82 -7.66
CA THR A 135 71.20 51.30 -7.73
C THR A 135 72.10 51.90 -6.66
N ARG A 136 72.32 51.23 -5.53
CA ARG A 136 73.29 51.65 -4.49
C ARG A 136 74.75 51.29 -4.78
N LYS A 137 75.00 50.44 -5.78
CA LYS A 137 76.35 50.01 -6.20
C LYS A 137 76.88 50.77 -7.43
N GLN A 138 76.10 51.69 -7.98
CA GLN A 138 76.53 52.70 -8.97
C GLN A 138 76.64 54.05 -8.26
#